data_AF-A0AAE6I6U0-F1
#
_entry.id   AF-A0AAE6I6U0-F1
#
_cell.length_a   1.000
_cell.length_b   1.000
_cell.length_c   1.000
_cell.angle_alpha   90.00
_cell.angle_beta   90.00
_cell.angle_gamma   90.00
#
_symmetry.space_group_name_H-M   'P 1'
#
loop_
_entity.id
_entity.type
_entity.pdbx_description
1 polymer ?
#
loop_
_entity_poly.entity_id
_entity_poly.type
_entity_poly.pdbx_seq_one_letter_code
_entity_poly.pdbx_strand_id
1 'polypeptide(L)' 'MYKVSLIDKISFILVIVGAINWGLIGLCNFNLVGALFGEPANFVGRLIYILIGVAGINMILFLLKTKGSLKHK' A
#
# COMPACT_ATOMS: atom_id res chain seq x y z
N MET A 1 -3.20 23.97 1.03
CA MET A 1 -3.04 22.76 1.87
C MET A 1 -3.85 21.67 1.21
N TYR A 2 -3.20 20.60 0.75
CA TYR A 2 -3.90 19.50 0.10
C TYR A 2 -4.79 18.80 1.14
N LYS A 3 -6.10 18.72 0.90
CA LYS A 3 -7.00 17.98 1.80
C LYS A 3 -6.79 16.49 1.56
N VAL A 4 -6.29 15.78 2.57
CA VAL A 4 -6.12 14.33 2.53
C VAL A 4 -7.50 13.69 2.46
N SER A 5 -7.77 12.99 1.35
CA SER A 5 -9.05 12.30 1.16
C SER A 5 -9.09 10.99 1.96
N LEU A 6 -10.28 10.40 2.11
CA LEU A 6 -10.43 9.10 2.76
C LEU A 6 -9.63 8.00 2.03
N ILE A 7 -9.61 8.06 0.70
CA ILE A 7 -8.87 7.12 -0.17
C ILE A 7 -7.36 7.21 0.09
N ASP A 8 -6.82 8.41 0.31
CA ASP A 8 -5.39 8.59 0.62
C ASP A 8 -5.02 7.96 1.96
N LYS A 9 -5.90 8.09 2.98
CA LYS A 9 -5.70 7.47 4.30
C LYS A 9 -5.74 5.94 4.21
N ILE A 10 -6.73 5.39 3.50
CA ILE A 10 -6.85 3.94 3.30
C ILE A 10 -5.64 3.42 2.52
N SER A 11 -5.22 4.13 1.48
CA SER A 11 -4.03 3.79 0.69
C SER A 11 -2.77 3.74 1.55
N PHE A 12 -2.61 4.72 2.44
CA PHE A 12 -1.47 4.79 3.36
C PHE A 12 -1.40 3.55 4.27
N ILE A 13 -2.53 3.15 4.84
CA ILE A 13 -2.62 1.96 5.70
C ILE A 13 -2.28 0.69 4.90
N LEU A 14 -2.85 0.53 3.71
CA LEU A 14 -2.57 -0.63 2.84
C LEU A 14 -1.09 -0.74 2.46
N VAL A 15 -0.46 0.39 2.11
CA VAL A 15 0.97 0.42 1.78
C VAL A 15 1.82 0.02 2.98
N ILE A 16 1.48 0.48 4.19
CA ILE A 16 2.19 0.07 5.42
C ILE A 16 2.08 -1.44 5.64
N VAL A 17 0.88 -2.00 5.51
CA VAL A 17 0.67 -3.44 5.65
C VAL A 17 1.50 -4.22 4.63
N GLY A 18 1.54 -3.74 3.37
CA GLY A 18 2.40 -4.31 2.34
C GLY A 18 3.89 -4.26 2.69
N ALA A 19 4.37 -3.09 3.12
CA ALA A 19 5.77 -2.89 3.50
C ALA A 19 6.19 -3.79 4.68
N ILE A 20 5.32 -3.92 5.70
CA ILE A 20 5.53 -4.83 6.82
C ILE A 20 5.62 -6.26 6.32
N ASN A 21 4.65 -6.72 5.51
CA ASN A 21 4.66 -8.08 4.97
C ASN A 21 5.95 -8.39 4.18
N TRP A 22 6.37 -7.49 3.30
CA TRP A 22 7.64 -7.64 2.56
C TRP A 22 8.87 -7.64 3.48
N GLY A 23 8.87 -6.82 4.54
CA GLY A 23 9.92 -6.81 5.55
C GLY A 23 10.02 -8.14 6.30
N LEU A 24 8.89 -8.75 6.68
CA LEU A 24 8.87 -10.05 7.36
C LEU A 24 9.33 -11.19 6.43
N ILE A 25 8.97 -11.13 5.15
CA ILE A 25 9.47 -12.07 4.14
C ILE A 25 11.00 -11.92 4.00
N GLY A 26 11.52 -10.70 3.93
CA GLY A 26 12.97 -10.47 3.80
C GLY A 26 13.78 -10.87 5.03
N LEU A 27 13.26 -10.68 6.24
CA LEU A 27 13.97 -10.97 7.49
C LEU A 27 13.87 -12.44 7.90
N CYS A 28 12.68 -13.03 7.79
CA CYS A 28 12.38 -14.35 8.38
C CYS A 28 11.74 -15.32 7.39
N ASN A 29 11.63 -14.99 6.10
CA ASN A 29 10.84 -15.73 5.09
C ASN A 29 9.38 -15.96 5.52
N PHE A 30 8.85 -15.08 6.38
CA PHE A 30 7.50 -15.21 6.92
C PHE A 30 6.52 -14.34 6.14
N ASN A 31 5.50 -14.97 5.54
CA ASN A 31 4.45 -14.29 4.79
C ASN A 31 3.23 -14.05 5.68
N LEU A 32 3.09 -12.83 6.21
CA LEU A 32 1.99 -12.45 7.08
C LEU A 32 0.63 -12.50 6.38
N VAL A 33 0.55 -12.01 5.14
CA VAL A 33 -0.69 -12.09 4.33
C VAL A 33 -1.06 -13.56 4.10
N GLY A 34 -0.07 -14.39 3.82
CA GLY A 34 -0.19 -15.84 3.68
C GLY A 34 -0.74 -16.51 4.94
N ALA A 35 -0.21 -16.13 6.10
CA ALA A 35 -0.59 -16.70 7.39
C ALA A 35 -2.02 -16.30 7.81
N LEU A 36 -2.48 -15.09 7.48
CA LEU A 36 -3.80 -14.58 7.89
C LEU A 36 -4.92 -14.94 6.90
N PHE A 37 -4.62 -14.92 5.60
CA PHE A 37 -5.63 -15.05 4.54
C PHE A 37 -5.44 -16.30 3.67
N GLY A 38 -4.49 -17.16 4.03
CA GLY A 38 -4.10 -18.36 3.29
C GLY A 38 -3.00 -18.10 2.27
N GLU A 39 -2.43 -19.18 1.75
CA GLU A 39 -1.28 -19.18 0.82
C GLU A 39 -1.35 -18.07 -0.26
N PRO A 40 -0.22 -17.42 -0.60
CA PRO A 40 -0.17 -16.35 -1.61
C PRO A 40 -0.67 -16.78 -2.99
N ALA A 41 -0.70 -18.09 -3.26
CA ALA A 41 -1.27 -18.67 -4.47
C ALA A 41 -2.82 -18.63 -4.52
N ASN A 42 -3.50 -18.44 -3.39
CA ASN A 42 -4.95 -18.39 -3.31
C ASN A 42 -5.51 -17.09 -3.89
N PHE A 43 -6.74 -17.17 -4.41
CA PHE A 43 -7.45 -16.04 -5.02
C PHE A 43 -7.52 -14.81 -4.10
N VAL A 44 -7.77 -15.03 -2.80
CA VAL A 44 -7.87 -13.96 -1.80
C VAL A 44 -6.53 -13.26 -1.56
N GLY A 45 -5.43 -14.00 -1.44
CA GLY A 45 -4.09 -13.42 -1.28
C GLY A 45 -3.71 -12.53 -2.45
N ARG A 46 -3.99 -12.97 -3.68
CA ARG A 46 -3.76 -12.17 -4.90
C ARG A 46 -4.55 -10.86 -4.89
N LEU A 47 -5.82 -10.88 -4.49
CA LEU A 47 -6.63 -9.67 -4.37
C LEU A 47 -6.03 -8.67 -3.38
N ILE A 48 -5.54 -9.14 -2.23
CA ILE A 48 -4.90 -8.28 -1.23
C ILE A 48 -3.64 -7.61 -1.81
N TYR A 49 -2.78 -8.37 -2.49
CA TYR A 49 -1.58 -7.81 -3.11
C TYR A 49 -1.90 -6.81 -4.24
N ILE A 50 -2.95 -7.06 -5.04
CA ILE A 50 -3.43 -6.11 -6.04
C ILE A 50 -3.88 -4.80 -5.37
N LEU A 51 -4.67 -4.88 -4.29
CA LEU A 51 -5.13 -3.70 -3.56
C LEU A 51 -3.97 -2.90 -2.96
N ILE A 52 -2.97 -3.58 -2.40
CA ILE A 52 -1.74 -2.94 -1.89
C ILE A 52 -1.00 -2.22 -3.04
N GLY A 53 -0.90 -2.84 -4.22
CA GLY A 53 -0.30 -2.23 -5.40
C GLY A 53 -1.03 -0.97 -5.86
N VAL A 54 -2.37 -1.02 -5.96
CA VAL A 54 -3.21 0.13 -6.31
C VAL A 54 -3.08 1.25 -5.29
N ALA A 55 -3.04 0.92 -4.00
CA ALA A 55 -2.79 1.87 -2.93
C ALA A 55 -1.43 2.56 -3.06
N GLY A 56 -0.39 1.83 -3.44
CA GLY A 56 0.94 2.38 -3.74
C GLY A 56 0.90 3.40 -4.87
N ILE A 57 0.20 3.10 -5.97
CA ILE A 57 0.01 4.02 -7.09
C ILE A 57 -0.70 5.30 -6.62
N ASN A 58 -1.78 5.18 -5.85
CA ASN A 58 -2.49 6.34 -5.32
C ASN A 58 -1.58 7.22 -4.45
N MET A 59 -0.72 6.61 -3.64
CA MET A 59 0.24 7.34 -2.80
C MET A 59 1.27 8.11 -3.64
N ILE A 60 1.75 7.53 -4.74
CA ILE A 60 2.65 8.21 -5.69
C ILE A 60 1.93 9.40 -6.35
N LEU A 61 0.69 9.21 -6.82
CA LEU A 61 -0.12 10.28 -7.41
C LEU A 61 -0.38 11.41 -6.41
N PHE A 62 -0.69 11.07 -5.17
CA PHE A 62 -0.84 12.04 -4.07
C PHE A 62 0.45 12.86 -3.87
N LEU A 63 1.62 12.21 -3.86
CA LEU A 63 2.91 12.88 -3.72
C LEU A 63 3.22 13.79 -4.91
N LEU A 64 2.93 13.37 -6.14
CA LEU A 64 3.14 14.22 -7.32
C LEU A 64 2.24 15.45 -7.30
N LYS A 65 0.97 15.27 -6.90
CA LYS A 65 -0.01 16.35 -6.80
C LYS A 65 0.34 17.36 -5.69
N THR A 66 0.87 16.88 -4.56
CA THR A 66 1.35 17.76 -3.49
C THR A 66 2.54 18.62 -3.94
N LYS A 67 3.49 18.05 -4.69
CA LYS A 67 4.63 18.80 -5.24
C LYS A 67 4.20 19.88 -6.24
N GLY A 68 3.25 19.58 -7.12
CA GLY A 68 2.70 20.55 -8.07
C GLY A 68 2.02 21.73 -7.38
N SER A 69 1.28 21.48 -6.28
CA SER A 69 0.62 22.53 -5.50
C SER A 69 1.58 23.46 -4.74
N LEU A 70 2.81 23.01 -4.44
CA LEU A 70 3.81 23.82 -3.76
C LEU A 70 4.63 24.68 -4.73
N LYS A 71 4.70 24.33 -6.01
CA LYS A 71 5.46 25.08 -7.03
C LYS A 71 4.72 26.33 -7.55
N HIS A 72 3.42 26.42 -7.29
CA HIS A 72 2.56 27.52 -7.76
C HIS A 72 2.24 28.57 -6.68
N LYS A 73 2.96 28.53 -5.55
CA LYS A 73 2.86 29.49 -4.45
C LYS A 73 4.23 30.07 -4.16
#